data_AF-A0A200QEG7-F1
#
_entry.id   AF-A0A200QEG7-F1
#
_cell.length_a   1.000
_cell.length_b   1.000
_cell.length_c   1.000
_cell.angle_alpha   90.00
_cell.angle_beta   90.00
_cell.angle_gamma   90.00
#
_symmetry.space_group_name_H-M   'P 1'
#
loop_
_entity.id
_entity.type
_entity.pdbx_description
1 polymer ?
#
loop_
_entity_poly.entity_id
_entity_poly.type
_entity_poly.pdbx_seq_one_letter_code
_entity_poly.pdbx_strand_id
1 'polypeptide(L)'
;MHKEKKPFAFEECYQVLQALPKFKYLMILGTGPMNEEGYDSNPVTPTGSFQHFETPGEFCPNAQTDTNSSENQISKPLQRPLGQKATKRAKRLGASSSSSSLESIIDETSNKITNIFRENQEKRQHQRDSQNERLDMAMQLKREELAMKRREEEDRIMSINTQNMPPDLRFYWQQRQQEIISRRGIPPGNRF
;
A
#
# COMPACT_ATOMS: atom_id res chain seq x y z
N MET A 1 -3.88 16.08 31.42
CA MET A 1 -3.40 14.73 31.05
C MET A 1 -3.74 14.48 29.59
N HIS A 2 -2.75 14.45 28.69
CA HIS A 2 -2.96 14.16 27.27
C HIS A 2 -2.77 12.67 27.05
N LYS A 3 -3.80 11.97 26.56
CA LYS A 3 -3.72 10.56 26.19
C LYS A 3 -3.00 10.48 24.85
N GLU A 4 -1.75 10.04 24.85
CA GLU A 4 -1.04 9.71 23.62
C GLU A 4 -1.74 8.52 22.96
N LYS A 5 -2.26 8.72 21.74
CA LYS A 5 -2.84 7.64 20.94
C LYS A 5 -1.68 6.81 20.41
N LYS A 6 -1.62 5.53 20.79
CA LYS A 6 -0.63 4.58 20.26
C LYS A 6 -0.74 4.53 18.72
N PRO A 7 0.39 4.53 18.00
CA PRO A 7 0.38 4.43 16.54
C PRO A 7 -0.20 3.07 16.12
N PHE A 8 -0.99 3.09 15.05
CA PHE A 8 -1.59 1.91 14.46
C PHE A 8 -0.49 0.98 13.92
N ALA A 9 -0.45 -0.26 14.40
CA ALA A 9 0.67 -1.19 14.18
C ALA A 9 0.81 -1.68 12.72
N PHE A 10 -0.21 -1.46 11.87
CA PHE A 10 -0.26 -2.00 10.51
C PHE A 10 -0.53 -0.93 9.46
N GLU A 11 0.02 0.27 9.66
CA GLU A 11 -0.16 1.41 8.76
C GLU A 11 0.22 1.07 7.30
N GLU A 12 1.28 0.27 7.11
CA GLU A 12 1.72 -0.19 5.78
C GLU A 12 0.67 -1.07 5.10
N CYS A 13 0.00 -1.97 5.84
CA CYS A 13 -1.06 -2.80 5.29
C CYS A 13 -2.30 -1.97 4.93
N TYR A 14 -2.61 -0.96 5.75
CA TYR A 14 -3.73 -0.06 5.51
C TYR A 14 -3.53 0.77 4.22
N GLN A 15 -2.32 1.25 3.97
CA GLN A 15 -1.99 1.98 2.73
C GLN A 15 -2.19 1.12 1.47
N VAL A 16 -1.83 -0.17 1.53
CA VAL A 16 -2.05 -1.10 0.42
C VAL A 16 -3.55 -1.35 0.18
N LEU A 17 -4.33 -1.49 1.25
CA LEU A 17 -5.77 -1.72 1.14
C LEU A 17 -6.51 -0.52 0.53
N GLN A 18 -6.09 0.72 0.82
CA GLN A 18 -6.68 1.94 0.23
C GLN A 18 -6.56 2.01 -1.31
N ALA A 19 -5.56 1.35 -1.89
CA ALA A 19 -5.36 1.32 -3.33
C ALA A 19 -6.38 0.42 -4.06
N LEU A 20 -7.05 -0.48 -3.34
CA LEU A 20 -8.01 -1.42 -3.93
C LEU A 20 -9.38 -0.75 -4.13
N PRO A 21 -9.97 -0.78 -5.35
CA PRO A 21 -11.28 -0.19 -5.61
C PRO A 21 -12.38 -0.71 -4.68
N LYS A 22 -12.34 -2.01 -4.36
CA LYS A 22 -13.29 -2.68 -3.45
C LYS A 22 -13.25 -2.11 -2.03
N PHE A 23 -12.07 -1.68 -1.58
CA PHE A 23 -11.87 -1.14 -0.23
C PHE A 23 -12.43 0.29 -0.11
N LYS A 24 -12.33 1.10 -1.18
CA LYS A 24 -12.92 2.45 -1.22
C LYS A 24 -14.44 2.41 -1.09
N TYR A 25 -15.11 1.45 -1.72
CA TYR A 25 -16.55 1.26 -1.58
C TYR A 25 -16.96 0.89 -0.16
N LEU A 26 -16.19 0.03 0.54
CA LEU A 26 -16.44 -0.34 1.93
C LEU A 26 -16.29 0.83 2.90
N MET A 27 -15.33 1.73 2.66
CA MET A 27 -15.15 2.93 3.49
C MET A 27 -16.25 3.99 3.27
N ILE A 28 -16.84 4.05 2.08
CA ILE A 28 -17.92 4.99 1.73
C ILE A 28 -19.29 4.51 2.22
N LEU A 29 -19.51 3.19 2.30
CA LEU A 29 -20.79 2.60 2.70
C LEU A 29 -21.00 2.45 4.22
N GLY A 30 -20.07 2.96 5.04
CA GLY A 30 -20.33 3.23 6.46
C GLY A 30 -20.53 1.99 7.33
N THR A 31 -19.45 1.39 7.79
CA THR A 31 -19.43 0.86 9.16
C THR A 31 -19.01 2.00 10.08
N GLY A 32 -19.99 2.68 10.65
CA GLY A 32 -19.77 3.67 11.72
C GLY A 32 -19.07 3.05 12.95
N PRO A 33 -18.65 3.87 13.92
CA PRO A 33 -17.92 3.39 15.09
C PRO A 33 -18.81 2.42 15.86
N MET A 34 -18.42 1.13 15.87
CA MET A 34 -18.97 0.18 16.82
C MET A 34 -18.53 0.67 18.20
N ASN A 35 -19.51 1.14 18.98
CA ASN A 35 -19.34 1.43 20.39
C ASN A 35 -18.80 0.17 21.08
N GLU A 36 -17.78 0.36 21.93
CA GLU A 36 -17.38 -0.64 22.92
C GLU A 36 -18.54 -0.86 23.90
N GLU A 37 -19.38 -1.86 23.66
CA GLU A 37 -20.10 -2.56 24.72
C GLU A 37 -20.01 -4.06 24.47
N GLY A 38 -19.66 -4.78 25.54
CA GLY A 38 -19.07 -6.10 25.48
C GLY A 38 -20.00 -7.22 25.04
N TYR A 39 -19.39 -8.22 24.40
CA TYR A 39 -19.87 -9.60 24.38
C TYR A 39 -18.67 -10.54 24.19
N ASP A 40 -18.41 -11.32 25.24
CA ASP A 40 -17.74 -12.61 25.18
C ASP A 40 -18.45 -13.49 24.13
N SER A 41 -17.79 -13.85 23.03
CA SER A 41 -17.91 -15.18 22.40
C SER A 41 -16.88 -15.40 21.28
N ASN A 42 -16.17 -16.52 21.43
CA ASN A 42 -15.25 -17.21 20.53
C ASN A 42 -15.31 -16.91 19.00
N PRO A 43 -14.15 -16.87 18.30
CA PRO A 43 -14.14 -16.84 16.84
C PRO A 43 -14.57 -18.19 16.25
N VAL A 44 -15.73 -18.21 15.60
CA VAL A 44 -16.14 -19.27 14.68
C VAL A 44 -15.28 -19.18 13.42
N THR A 45 -14.53 -20.24 13.15
CA THR A 45 -13.81 -20.49 11.91
C THR A 45 -14.81 -20.78 10.78
N PRO A 46 -14.64 -20.22 9.57
CA PRO A 46 -15.38 -20.71 8.41
C PRO A 46 -14.76 -22.04 7.96
N THR A 47 -15.40 -23.12 8.38
CA THR A 47 -15.21 -24.49 7.94
C THR A 47 -15.74 -24.68 6.51
N GLY A 48 -14.93 -25.25 5.63
CA GLY A 48 -15.34 -26.36 4.76
C GLY A 48 -15.75 -26.05 3.32
N SER A 49 -14.88 -26.45 2.38
CA SER A 49 -15.26 -27.23 1.18
C SER A 49 -13.98 -27.66 0.43
N PHE A 50 -13.17 -28.52 1.06
CA PHE A 50 -12.15 -29.30 0.36
C PHE A 50 -12.78 -30.65 0.04
N GLN A 51 -13.07 -30.93 -1.23
CA GLN A 51 -13.57 -32.23 -1.64
C GLN A 51 -12.44 -33.26 -1.52
N HIS A 52 -12.65 -34.15 -0.56
CA HIS A 52 -12.02 -35.45 -0.39
C HIS A 52 -12.25 -36.30 -1.66
N PHE A 53 -11.18 -36.76 -2.30
CA PHE A 53 -11.23 -38.00 -3.09
C PHE A 53 -10.46 -39.05 -2.33
N GLU A 54 -11.19 -40.08 -1.93
CA GLU A 54 -10.76 -41.18 -1.11
C GLU A 54 -9.81 -42.10 -1.87
N THR A 55 -8.69 -42.39 -1.23
CA THR A 55 -7.81 -43.52 -1.52
C THR A 55 -8.44 -44.78 -0.90
N PRO A 56 -8.66 -45.87 -1.65
CA PRO A 56 -8.96 -47.15 -1.05
C PRO A 56 -7.74 -48.08 -1.06
N GLY A 57 -7.38 -48.56 0.13
CA GLY A 57 -7.18 -49.98 0.36
C GLY A 57 -5.78 -50.56 0.10
N GLU A 58 -5.08 -50.82 1.20
CA GLU A 58 -4.03 -51.84 1.33
C GLU A 58 -4.48 -53.20 0.76
N PHE A 59 -3.59 -53.92 0.08
CA PHE A 59 -3.45 -55.38 0.25
C PHE A 59 -2.12 -55.83 -0.37
N CYS A 60 -1.16 -56.24 0.46
CA CYS A 60 -0.05 -57.10 0.04
C CYS A 60 -0.56 -58.55 -0.06
N PRO A 61 -0.08 -59.32 -1.04
CA PRO A 61 0.43 -60.64 -0.67
C PRO A 61 1.71 -61.06 -1.42
N ASN A 62 2.59 -61.68 -0.63
CA ASN A 62 3.52 -62.77 -0.90
C ASN A 62 4.43 -62.80 -2.13
N ALA A 63 5.72 -62.86 -1.81
CA ALA A 63 6.73 -63.58 -2.57
C ALA A 63 6.36 -65.08 -2.66
N GLN A 64 6.36 -65.63 -3.87
CA GLN A 64 6.71 -67.01 -4.13
C GLN A 64 7.50 -67.08 -5.44
N THR A 65 8.60 -67.82 -5.35
CA THR A 65 9.46 -68.28 -6.44
C THR A 65 8.66 -69.17 -7.40
N ASP A 66 9.05 -69.21 -8.67
CA ASP A 66 9.48 -70.46 -9.31
C ASP A 66 9.96 -70.26 -10.76
N THR A 67 10.83 -71.18 -11.13
CA THR A 67 11.74 -71.27 -12.26
C THR A 67 11.05 -71.91 -13.49
N ASN A 68 11.25 -71.37 -14.71
CA ASN A 68 11.79 -72.08 -15.89
C ASN A 68 11.45 -71.45 -17.26
N SER A 69 12.51 -71.40 -18.09
CA SER A 69 12.62 -71.52 -19.56
C SER A 69 11.67 -70.80 -20.53
N SER A 70 12.21 -69.92 -21.39
CA SER A 70 12.56 -70.24 -22.79
C SER A 70 13.01 -69.01 -23.61
N GLU A 71 14.17 -69.14 -24.24
CA GLU A 71 14.68 -68.58 -25.52
C GLU A 71 14.30 -67.17 -26.05
N ASN A 72 15.39 -66.41 -26.33
CA ASN A 72 15.67 -65.57 -27.50
C ASN A 72 14.62 -64.56 -27.98
N GLN A 73 14.83 -63.27 -27.67
CA GLN A 73 14.94 -62.20 -28.67
C GLN A 73 15.90 -61.08 -28.20
N ILE A 74 16.75 -60.64 -29.12
CA ILE A 74 17.73 -59.56 -28.95
C ILE A 74 17.00 -58.25 -28.67
N SER A 75 17.02 -57.78 -27.41
CA SER A 75 16.67 -56.39 -27.10
C SER A 75 17.92 -55.69 -26.57
N LYS A 76 18.42 -54.71 -27.34
CA LYS A 76 19.45 -53.78 -26.88
C LYS A 76 19.08 -53.28 -25.47
N PRO A 77 19.98 -53.29 -24.47
CA PRO A 77 19.66 -52.74 -23.18
C PRO A 77 19.33 -51.25 -23.36
N LEU A 78 18.05 -50.88 -23.16
CA LEU A 78 17.62 -49.50 -23.07
C LEU A 78 18.35 -48.89 -21.87
N GLN A 79 19.41 -48.15 -22.16
CA GLN A 79 20.20 -47.44 -21.18
C GLN A 79 19.29 -46.42 -20.51
N ARG A 80 18.95 -46.66 -19.24
CA ARG A 80 18.13 -45.74 -18.45
C ARG A 80 18.84 -44.37 -18.45
N PRO A 81 18.12 -43.26 -18.69
CA PRO A 81 18.73 -41.93 -18.65
C PRO A 81 19.40 -41.73 -17.30
N LEU A 82 20.66 -41.28 -17.33
CA LEU A 82 21.44 -41.06 -16.12
C LEU A 82 20.63 -40.20 -15.14
N GLY A 83 20.34 -40.74 -13.96
CA GLY A 83 19.61 -40.00 -12.93
C GLY A 83 20.33 -38.71 -12.57
N GLN A 84 19.55 -37.67 -12.22
CA GLN A 84 20.04 -36.32 -11.92
C GLN A 84 21.22 -36.25 -10.93
N LYS A 85 21.34 -37.25 -10.04
CA LYS A 85 22.45 -37.38 -9.08
C LYS A 85 23.80 -37.70 -9.74
N ALA A 86 23.83 -38.46 -10.84
CA ALA A 86 25.04 -38.80 -11.57
C ALA A 86 25.52 -37.63 -12.46
N THR A 87 24.60 -36.89 -13.07
CA THR A 87 24.88 -35.65 -13.83
C THR A 87 25.52 -34.57 -12.95
N LYS A 88 25.11 -34.50 -11.67
CA LYS A 88 25.66 -33.54 -10.70
C LYS A 88 27.11 -33.87 -10.30
N ARG A 89 27.52 -35.15 -10.34
CA ARG A 89 28.89 -35.58 -9.97
C ARG A 89 29.88 -35.41 -11.13
N ALA A 90 29.44 -35.64 -12.38
CA ALA A 90 30.25 -35.41 -13.58
C ALA A 90 30.62 -33.93 -13.76
N LYS A 91 29.73 -32.99 -13.43
CA LYS A 91 30.04 -31.54 -13.46
C LYS A 91 31.11 -31.10 -12.47
N ARG A 92 31.35 -31.84 -11.38
CA ARG A 92 32.36 -31.47 -10.37
C ARG A 92 33.79 -31.88 -10.76
N LEU A 93 33.95 -32.82 -11.71
CA LEU A 93 35.27 -33.33 -12.13
C LEU A 93 35.84 -32.59 -13.35
N GLY A 94 35.05 -31.76 -14.04
CA GLY A 94 35.47 -31.00 -15.23
C GLY A 94 35.73 -29.51 -15.01
N ALA A 95 35.57 -28.99 -13.79
CA ALA A 95 35.68 -27.56 -13.50
C ALA A 95 37.07 -27.20 -12.95
N SER A 96 38.09 -27.36 -13.78
CA SER A 96 39.44 -26.83 -13.50
C SER A 96 39.97 -26.18 -14.77
N SER A 97 39.44 -25.00 -15.11
CA SER A 97 40.04 -23.97 -16.00
C SER A 97 38.96 -23.10 -16.65
N SER A 98 38.36 -22.15 -15.91
CA SER A 98 37.62 -20.98 -16.47
C SER A 98 37.11 -20.00 -15.39
N SER A 99 37.79 -19.88 -14.24
CA SER A 99 37.34 -19.03 -13.13
C SER A 99 37.31 -17.54 -13.49
N SER A 100 38.21 -17.05 -14.35
CA SER A 100 38.28 -15.62 -14.71
C SER A 100 37.07 -15.11 -15.49
N SER A 101 36.46 -15.95 -16.34
CA SER A 101 35.30 -15.56 -17.14
C SER A 101 34.00 -15.56 -16.32
N LEU A 102 33.91 -16.39 -15.28
CA LEU A 102 32.73 -16.43 -14.40
C LEU A 102 32.75 -15.28 -13.39
N GLU A 103 33.92 -14.95 -12.84
CA GLU A 103 34.07 -13.82 -11.91
C GLU A 103 33.64 -12.50 -12.56
N SER A 104 34.07 -12.26 -13.81
CA SER A 104 33.66 -11.08 -14.57
C SER A 104 32.13 -10.98 -14.77
N ILE A 105 31.45 -12.10 -14.98
CA ILE A 105 29.99 -12.14 -15.14
C ILE A 105 29.30 -11.89 -13.79
N ILE A 106 29.87 -12.41 -12.70
CA ILE A 106 29.35 -12.20 -11.34
C ILE A 106 29.50 -10.73 -10.94
N ASP A 107 30.63 -10.10 -11.23
CA ASP A 107 30.86 -8.68 -10.96
C ASP A 107 29.95 -7.78 -11.80
N GLU A 108 29.81 -8.08 -13.10
CA GLU A 108 28.91 -7.34 -13.98
C GLU A 108 27.45 -7.46 -13.52
N THR A 109 27.00 -8.65 -13.14
CA THR A 109 25.64 -8.86 -12.65
C THR A 109 25.41 -8.20 -11.28
N SER A 110 26.39 -8.24 -10.38
CA SER A 110 26.33 -7.55 -9.09
C SER A 110 26.23 -6.03 -9.26
N ASN A 111 27.05 -5.45 -10.14
CA ASN A 111 26.99 -4.02 -10.48
C ASN A 111 25.66 -3.63 -11.12
N LYS A 112 25.11 -4.50 -11.97
CA LYS A 112 23.79 -4.26 -12.59
C LYS A 112 22.66 -4.29 -11.56
N ILE A 113 22.70 -5.26 -10.63
CA ILE A 113 21.73 -5.36 -9.54
C ILE A 113 21.79 -4.12 -8.64
N THR A 114 22.99 -3.73 -8.19
CA THR A 114 23.15 -2.54 -7.33
C THR A 114 22.69 -1.25 -8.01
N ASN A 115 22.95 -1.10 -9.31
CA ASN A 115 22.45 0.03 -10.09
C ASN A 115 20.92 0.04 -10.19
N ILE A 116 20.28 -1.12 -10.45
CA ILE A 116 18.82 -1.23 -10.47
C ILE A 116 18.21 -0.87 -9.11
N PHE A 117 18.82 -1.32 -8.00
CA PHE A 117 18.34 -0.98 -6.66
C PHE A 117 18.43 0.52 -6.38
N ARG A 118 19.54 1.15 -6.76
CA ARG A 118 19.75 2.60 -6.63
C ARG A 118 18.74 3.39 -7.45
N GLU A 119 18.59 3.07 -8.73
CA GLU A 119 17.64 3.73 -9.63
C GLU A 119 16.19 3.58 -9.11
N ASN A 120 15.81 2.40 -8.61
CA ASN A 120 14.49 2.19 -8.04
C ASN A 120 14.29 2.99 -6.74
N GLN A 121 15.34 3.16 -5.93
CA GLN A 121 15.27 4.01 -4.73
C GLN A 121 15.08 5.49 -5.11
N GLU A 122 15.84 5.97 -6.09
CA GLU A 122 15.71 7.35 -6.60
C GLU A 122 14.33 7.60 -7.22
N LYS A 123 13.80 6.64 -8.00
CA LYS A 123 12.43 6.73 -8.54
C LYS A 123 11.37 6.82 -7.45
N ARG A 124 11.47 5.99 -6.40
CA ARG A 124 10.55 6.07 -5.26
C ARG A 124 10.68 7.38 -4.51
N GLN A 125 11.89 7.89 -4.34
CA GLN A 125 12.11 9.18 -3.69
C GLN A 125 11.48 10.31 -4.51
N HIS A 126 11.78 10.35 -5.81
CA HIS A 126 11.23 11.37 -6.71
C HIS A 126 9.70 11.34 -6.78
N GLN A 127 9.08 10.15 -6.75
CA GLN A 127 7.63 10.04 -6.68
C GLN A 127 7.06 10.63 -5.39
N ARG A 128 7.70 10.39 -4.23
CA ARG A 128 7.29 10.98 -2.95
C ARG A 128 7.44 12.48 -2.98
N ASP A 129 8.55 12.99 -3.49
CA ASP A 129 8.82 14.43 -3.56
C ASP A 129 7.81 15.13 -4.47
N SER A 130 7.55 14.56 -5.66
CA SER A 130 6.53 15.09 -6.59
C SER A 130 5.12 15.03 -5.99
N GLN A 131 4.79 13.98 -5.24
CA GLN A 131 3.50 13.89 -4.56
C GLN A 131 3.37 14.95 -3.46
N ASN A 132 4.41 15.14 -2.65
CA ASN A 132 4.43 16.15 -1.59
C ASN A 132 4.31 17.56 -2.18
N GLU A 133 5.04 17.87 -3.25
CA GLU A 133 4.95 19.16 -3.93
C GLU A 133 3.52 19.44 -4.44
N ARG A 134 2.86 18.44 -5.01
CA ARG A 134 1.45 18.56 -5.44
C ARG A 134 0.51 18.82 -4.27
N LEU A 135 0.73 18.14 -3.14
CA LEU A 135 -0.08 18.34 -1.93
C LEU A 135 0.13 19.73 -1.35
N ASP A 136 1.38 20.20 -1.29
CA ASP A 136 1.73 21.53 -0.80
C ASP A 136 1.12 22.62 -1.68
N MET A 137 1.21 22.48 -3.01
CA MET A 137 0.55 23.39 -3.94
C MET A 137 -0.98 23.40 -3.75
N ALA A 138 -1.61 22.23 -3.63
CA ALA A 138 -3.05 22.14 -3.41
C ALA A 138 -3.48 22.78 -2.07
N MET A 139 -2.69 22.57 -1.02
CA MET A 139 -2.93 23.20 0.29
C MET A 139 -2.77 24.71 0.23
N GLN A 140 -1.78 25.21 -0.51
CA GLN A 140 -1.56 26.63 -0.69
C GLN A 140 -2.73 27.28 -1.46
N LEU A 141 -3.13 26.68 -2.58
CA LEU A 141 -4.27 27.17 -3.37
C LEU A 141 -5.55 27.22 -2.53
N LYS A 142 -5.80 26.18 -1.72
CA LYS A 142 -6.97 26.14 -0.83
C LYS A 142 -6.91 27.21 0.27
N ARG A 143 -5.71 27.51 0.81
CA ARG A 143 -5.55 28.60 1.78
C ARG A 143 -5.84 29.96 1.14
N GLU A 144 -5.37 30.17 -0.08
CA GLU A 144 -5.59 31.39 -0.84
C GLU A 144 -7.08 31.57 -1.19
N GLU A 145 -7.75 30.52 -1.64
CA GLU A 145 -9.19 30.52 -1.90
C GLU A 145 -10.00 30.88 -0.64
N LEU A 146 -9.68 30.25 0.50
CA LEU A 146 -10.33 30.57 1.78
C LEU A 146 -10.06 32.01 2.23
N ALA A 147 -8.86 32.53 1.98
CA ALA A 147 -8.51 33.91 2.30
C ALA A 147 -9.26 34.91 1.40
N MET A 148 -9.37 34.62 0.10
CA MET A 148 -10.14 35.41 -0.86
C MET A 148 -11.61 35.45 -0.46
N LYS A 149 -12.23 34.28 -0.24
CA LYS A 149 -13.63 34.18 0.17
C LYS A 149 -13.91 34.91 1.49
N ARG A 150 -12.98 34.84 2.46
CA ARG A 150 -13.09 35.63 3.70
C ARG A 150 -13.06 37.13 3.40
N ARG A 151 -12.14 37.59 2.55
CA ARG A 151 -12.02 39.00 2.20
C ARG A 151 -13.27 39.51 1.49
N GLU A 152 -13.82 38.75 0.55
CA GLU A 152 -15.07 39.07 -0.15
C GLU A 152 -16.25 39.22 0.81
N GLU A 153 -16.40 38.30 1.78
CA GLU A 153 -17.47 38.40 2.78
C GLU A 153 -17.26 39.61 3.70
N GLU A 154 -16.03 39.88 4.11
CA GLU A 154 -15.72 41.08 4.89
C GLU A 154 -16.00 42.37 4.10
N ASP A 155 -15.69 42.43 2.81
CA ASP A 155 -15.98 43.58 1.93
C ASP A 155 -17.50 43.75 1.74
N ARG A 156 -18.24 42.63 1.64
CA ARG A 156 -19.70 42.64 1.66
C ARG A 156 -20.23 43.23 2.96
N ILE A 157 -19.71 42.83 4.12
CA ILE A 157 -20.12 43.38 5.42
C ILE A 157 -19.79 44.88 5.53
N MET A 158 -18.63 45.29 5.02
CA MET A 158 -18.19 46.68 5.00
C MET A 158 -19.05 47.58 4.11
N SER A 159 -19.65 47.03 3.05
CA SER A 159 -20.55 47.77 2.15
C SER A 159 -22.00 47.88 2.66
N ILE A 160 -22.36 47.19 3.75
CA ILE A 160 -23.69 47.29 4.36
C ILE A 160 -23.95 48.72 4.84
N ASN A 161 -24.99 49.36 4.28
CA ASN A 161 -25.46 50.67 4.73
C ASN A 161 -26.30 50.52 6.01
N THR A 162 -25.79 51.02 7.13
CA THR A 162 -26.41 50.89 8.45
C THR A 162 -27.35 52.05 8.83
N GLN A 163 -27.51 53.06 7.98
CA GLN A 163 -28.29 54.27 8.31
C GLN A 163 -29.80 54.03 8.42
N ASN A 164 -30.34 53.13 7.58
CA ASN A 164 -31.78 52.86 7.51
C ASN A 164 -32.20 51.60 8.29
N MET A 165 -31.34 51.09 9.16
CA MET A 165 -31.60 49.86 9.93
C MET A 165 -32.17 50.15 11.33
N PRO A 166 -32.96 49.21 11.89
CA PRO A 166 -33.34 49.24 13.31
C PRO A 166 -32.11 49.34 14.23
N PRO A 167 -32.23 49.97 15.42
CA PRO A 167 -31.10 50.24 16.31
C PRO A 167 -30.22 49.01 16.64
N ASP A 168 -30.85 47.88 16.93
CA ASP A 168 -30.15 46.65 17.32
C ASP A 168 -29.33 46.07 16.15
N LEU A 169 -29.91 46.05 14.94
CA LEU A 169 -29.24 45.58 13.73
C LEU A 169 -28.12 46.53 13.32
N ARG A 170 -28.34 47.84 13.43
CA ARG A 170 -27.32 48.86 13.19
C ARG A 170 -26.11 48.66 14.10
N PHE A 171 -26.34 48.47 15.40
CA PHE A 171 -25.28 48.23 16.37
C PHE A 171 -24.47 46.97 16.02
N TYR A 172 -25.16 45.87 15.73
CA TYR A 172 -24.53 44.60 15.34
C TYR A 172 -23.60 44.77 14.12
N TRP A 173 -24.09 45.38 13.04
CA TRP A 173 -23.30 45.55 11.82
C TRP A 173 -22.16 46.56 11.99
N GLN A 174 -22.36 47.64 12.74
CA GLN A 174 -21.29 48.59 13.06
C GLN A 174 -20.18 47.94 13.89
N GLN A 175 -20.54 47.14 14.88
CA GLN A 175 -19.55 46.37 15.67
C GLN A 175 -18.79 45.40 14.77
N ARG A 176 -19.49 44.71 13.86
CA ARG A 176 -18.86 43.79 12.92
C ARG A 176 -17.90 44.49 11.95
N GLN A 177 -18.27 45.65 11.44
CA GLN A 177 -17.42 46.49 10.60
C GLN A 177 -16.17 46.96 11.36
N GLN A 178 -16.31 47.38 12.63
CA GLN A 178 -15.17 47.75 13.47
C GLN A 178 -14.22 46.57 13.71
N GLU A 179 -14.75 45.38 14.00
CA GLU A 179 -13.95 44.17 14.18
C GLU A 179 -13.11 43.83 12.93
N ILE A 180 -13.69 44.00 11.75
CA ILE A 180 -13.01 43.82 10.45
C ILE A 180 -11.91 44.87 10.27
N ILE A 181 -12.20 46.14 10.53
CA ILE A 181 -11.22 47.24 10.46
C ILE A 181 -10.03 46.97 11.40
N SER A 182 -10.29 46.59 12.65
CA SER A 182 -9.25 46.26 13.63
C SER A 182 -8.38 45.09 13.18
N ARG A 183 -8.98 44.04 12.61
CA ARG A 183 -8.22 42.89 12.06
C ARG A 183 -7.36 43.26 10.87
N ARG A 184 -7.82 44.19 10.02
CA ARG A 184 -7.10 44.65 8.82
C ARG A 184 -6.01 45.68 9.13
N GLY A 185 -5.96 46.22 10.35
CA GLY A 185 -5.02 47.26 10.74
C GLY A 185 -5.28 48.61 10.05
N ILE A 186 -6.49 48.84 9.54
CA ILE A 186 -6.86 50.10 8.90
C ILE A 186 -7.26 51.09 10.00
N PRO A 187 -6.60 52.24 10.16
CA PRO A 187 -6.99 53.22 11.17
C PRO A 187 -8.38 53.80 10.84
N PRO A 188 -9.23 54.07 11.84
CA PRO A 188 -10.56 54.63 11.63
C PRO A 188 -10.42 56.10 11.19
N GLY A 189 -10.30 56.34 9.88
CA GLY A 189 -10.14 57.69 9.33
C GLY A 189 -10.03 57.79 7.81
N ASN A 190 -9.60 56.73 7.12
CA ASN A 190 -9.61 56.68 5.65
C ASN A 190 -10.89 55.99 5.15
N ARG A 191 -11.97 56.74 5.00
CA ARG A 191 -13.10 56.36 4.15
C ARG A 191 -13.20 57.39 3.02
N PHE A 192 -13.21 56.92 1.78
CA PHE A 192 -13.70 57.69 0.63
C PHE A 192 -15.23 57.66 0.61
#